data_AF-A0A1D1YAC4-F1
#
_entry.id   AF-A0A1D1YAC4-F1
#
_cell.length_a   1.000
_cell.length_b   1.000
_cell.length_c   1.000
_cell.angle_alpha   90.00
_cell.angle_beta   90.00
_cell.angle_gamma   90.00
#
_symmetry.space_group_name_H-M   'P 1'
#
loop_
_entity.id
_entity.type
_entity.pdbx_description
1 polymer ?
#
loop_
_entity_poly.entity_id
_entity_poly.type
_entity_poly.pdbx_seq_one_letter_code
_entity_poly.pdbx_strand_id
1 'polypeptide(L)'
;FFNWYYFTLTVALMVALTAVVYVQNSVSWALGLGIPAGFMLVAVVLFFLGTRIYVYVPPEGSVFSGAAQVFVAAYRKRRLQLPPLSEEGKAEAGQLYDPPQAKTSIVSKLPLTQQFRCLNKAALVAAEGGELGADGRPANPWRLCSVQQVEELKCLLRVAPVWAAGIVTFMAMAQQGTVSVLQALKMDRHLGPRFQVPPGSLPVISMLAIAVFLPVYDRVL
;
A
#
# COMPACT_ATOMS: atom_id res chain seq x y z
N PHE A 1 -19.21 -5.29 -5.74
CA PHE A 1 -18.50 -5.22 -4.44
C PHE A 1 -17.81 -3.89 -4.25
N PHE A 2 -16.76 -3.56 -5.03
CA PHE A 2 -15.97 -2.33 -4.84
C PHE A 2 -16.79 -1.03 -4.87
N ASN A 3 -17.68 -0.84 -5.85
CA ASN A 3 -18.51 0.38 -5.93
C ASN A 3 -19.43 0.55 -4.71
N TRP A 4 -20.10 -0.53 -4.28
CA TRP A 4 -20.95 -0.51 -3.09
C TRP A 4 -20.14 -0.27 -1.81
N TYR A 5 -18.96 -0.88 -1.69
CA TYR A 5 -18.05 -0.64 -0.58
C TYR A 5 -17.66 0.84 -0.49
N TYR A 6 -17.19 1.44 -1.58
CA TYR A 6 -16.83 2.86 -1.62
C TYR A 6 -18.01 3.78 -1.31
N PHE A 7 -19.19 3.49 -1.86
CA PHE A 7 -20.40 4.25 -1.56
C PHE A 7 -20.75 4.22 -0.07
N THR A 8 -20.79 3.02 0.53
CA THR A 8 -21.11 2.87 1.96
C THR A 8 -20.07 3.53 2.86
N LEU A 9 -18.79 3.46 2.52
CA LEU A 9 -17.70 4.10 3.26
C LEU A 9 -17.84 5.63 3.23
N THR A 10 -18.12 6.22 2.07
CA THR A 10 -18.29 7.67 1.94
C THR A 10 -19.47 8.17 2.76
N VAL A 11 -20.61 7.48 2.70
CA VAL A 11 -21.79 7.83 3.52
C VAL A 11 -21.46 7.71 5.02
N ALA A 12 -20.79 6.63 5.42
CA ALA A 12 -20.39 6.44 6.82
C ALA A 12 -19.44 7.54 7.31
N LEU A 13 -18.47 7.96 6.48
CA LEU A 13 -17.56 9.06 6.79
C LEU A 13 -18.29 10.40 6.92
N MET A 14 -19.26 10.68 6.05
CA MET A 14 -20.09 11.89 6.14
C MET A 14 -20.89 11.92 7.46
N VAL A 15 -21.49 10.79 7.85
CA VAL A 15 -22.22 10.68 9.12
C VAL A 15 -21.27 10.84 10.31
N ALA A 16 -20.07 10.23 10.26
CA ALA A 16 -19.08 10.37 11.33
C ALA A 16 -18.63 11.82 11.50
N LEU A 17 -18.26 12.50 10.41
CA LEU A 17 -17.76 13.88 10.45
C LEU A 17 -18.84 14.92 10.76
N THR A 18 -20.12 14.56 10.69
CA THR A 18 -21.24 15.43 11.07
C THR A 18 -21.78 15.07 12.44
N ALA A 19 -22.44 13.92 12.57
CA ALA A 19 -23.19 13.53 13.76
C ALA A 19 -22.26 13.21 14.94
N VAL A 20 -21.18 12.44 14.74
CA VAL A 20 -20.27 12.08 15.83
C VAL A 20 -19.48 13.30 16.29
N VAL A 21 -18.99 14.12 15.35
CA VAL A 21 -18.31 15.39 15.66
C VAL A 21 -19.23 16.38 16.38
N TYR A 22 -20.51 16.43 16.01
CA TYR A 22 -21.50 17.24 16.73
C TYR A 22 -21.66 16.77 18.18
N VAL A 23 -21.80 15.46 18.41
CA VAL A 23 -21.86 14.90 19.77
C VAL A 23 -20.58 15.24 20.56
N GLN A 24 -19.41 15.10 19.94
CA GLN A 24 -18.12 15.43 20.57
C GLN A 24 -18.04 16.90 20.98
N ASN A 25 -18.46 17.81 20.09
CA ASN A 25 -18.26 19.25 20.27
C ASN A 25 -19.38 19.96 21.05
N SER A 26 -20.61 19.44 21.00
CA SER A 26 -21.80 20.11 21.55
C SER A 26 -22.48 19.35 22.70
N VAL A 27 -22.23 18.05 22.87
CA VAL A 27 -22.88 17.23 23.91
C VAL A 27 -21.88 16.77 24.97
N SER A 28 -20.90 15.95 24.57
CA SER A 28 -19.93 15.36 25.48
C SER A 28 -18.81 14.66 24.70
N TRP A 29 -17.57 14.93 25.12
CA TRP A 29 -16.40 14.21 24.62
C TRP A 29 -16.44 12.72 24.94
N ALA A 30 -16.90 12.35 26.14
CA ALA A 30 -16.97 10.94 26.55
C ALA A 30 -17.96 10.14 25.68
N LEU A 31 -19.13 10.70 25.40
CA LEU A 31 -20.11 10.08 24.50
C LEU A 31 -19.60 10.03 23.06
N GLY A 32 -18.98 11.11 22.61
CA GLY A 32 -18.45 11.22 21.26
C GLY A 32 -17.29 10.27 20.95
N LEU A 33 -16.49 9.89 21.95
CA LEU A 33 -15.46 8.84 21.83
C LEU A 33 -16.01 7.44 22.07
N GLY A 34 -17.05 7.31 22.91
CA GLY A 34 -17.73 6.05 23.18
C GLY A 34 -18.43 5.45 21.96
N ILE A 35 -19.00 6.29 21.08
CA ILE A 35 -19.69 5.85 19.86
C ILE A 35 -18.74 5.06 18.92
N PRO A 36 -17.60 5.61 18.46
CA PRO A 36 -16.63 4.85 17.65
C PRO A 36 -16.10 3.60 18.36
N ALA A 37 -15.82 3.68 19.67
CA ALA A 37 -15.34 2.54 20.44
C ALA A 37 -16.36 1.39 20.47
N GLY A 38 -17.65 1.71 20.64
CA GLY A 38 -18.74 0.73 20.58
C GLY A 38 -18.85 0.07 19.21
N PHE A 39 -18.79 0.85 18.13
CA PHE A 39 -18.78 0.30 16.76
C PHE A 39 -17.57 -0.61 16.51
N MET A 40 -16.38 -0.24 17.01
CA MET A 40 -15.19 -1.07 16.90
C MET A 40 -15.36 -2.40 17.66
N LEU A 41 -15.95 -2.38 18.85
CA LEU A 41 -16.26 -3.60 19.61
C LEU A 41 -17.22 -4.51 18.84
N VAL A 42 -18.29 -3.95 18.28
CA VAL A 42 -19.23 -4.71 17.43
C VAL A 42 -18.52 -5.29 16.21
N ALA A 43 -17.64 -4.53 15.55
CA ALA A 43 -16.85 -5.01 14.42
C ALA A 43 -15.95 -6.20 14.79
N VAL A 44 -15.31 -6.15 15.96
CA VAL A 44 -14.48 -7.26 16.48
C VAL A 44 -15.33 -8.50 16.75
N VAL A 45 -16.51 -8.36 17.36
CA VAL A 45 -17.43 -9.48 17.61
C VAL A 45 -17.87 -10.13 16.29
N LEU A 46 -18.27 -9.32 15.31
CA LEU A 46 -18.66 -9.81 13.98
C LEU A 46 -17.50 -10.50 13.25
N PHE A 47 -16.29 -9.96 13.36
CA PHE A 47 -15.09 -10.58 12.80
C PHE A 47 -14.85 -11.97 13.38
N PHE A 48 -14.96 -12.14 14.69
CA PHE A 48 -14.81 -13.45 15.32
C PHE A 48 -15.95 -14.42 14.96
N LEU A 49 -17.18 -13.93 14.84
CA LEU A 49 -18.32 -14.75 14.42
C LEU A 49 -18.14 -15.29 12.99
N GLY A 50 -17.48 -14.51 12.12
CA GLY A 50 -17.17 -14.87 10.73
C GLY A 50 -16.02 -15.87 10.55
N THR A 51 -15.29 -16.23 11.61
CA THR A 51 -14.09 -17.09 11.54
C THR A 51 -14.30 -18.42 10.83
N ARG A 52 -15.48 -19.03 10.94
CA ARG A 52 -15.82 -20.29 10.26
C ARG A 52 -15.99 -20.16 8.75
N ILE A 53 -16.14 -18.95 8.22
CA ILE A 53 -16.36 -18.65 6.80
C ILE A 53 -15.05 -18.23 6.11
N TYR A 54 -14.01 -17.87 6.88
CA TYR A 54 -12.77 -17.35 6.33
C TYR A 54 -11.90 -18.43 5.68
N VAL A 55 -11.38 -18.10 4.49
CA VAL A 55 -10.38 -18.92 3.80
C VAL A 55 -9.00 -18.46 4.24
N TYR A 56 -8.25 -19.36 4.86
CA TYR A 56 -6.89 -19.08 5.33
C TYR A 56 -5.89 -19.25 4.18
N VAL A 57 -5.25 -18.16 3.79
CA VAL A 57 -4.16 -18.16 2.80
C VAL A 57 -2.83 -18.26 3.55
N PRO A 58 -1.93 -19.19 3.18
CA PRO A 58 -0.63 -19.33 3.83
C PRO A 58 0.23 -18.06 3.64
N PRO A 59 1.06 -17.68 4.62
CA PRO A 59 1.87 -16.47 4.52
C PRO A 59 2.98 -16.61 3.46
N GLU A 60 3.03 -15.69 2.50
CA GLU A 60 4.04 -15.65 1.42
C GLU A 60 5.38 -15.01 1.83
N GLY A 61 5.59 -14.79 3.14
CA GLY A 61 6.77 -14.11 3.67
C GLY A 61 6.67 -12.58 3.63
N SER A 62 7.79 -11.89 3.85
CA SER A 62 7.84 -10.42 3.89
C SER A 62 8.51 -9.84 2.64
N VAL A 63 7.80 -8.97 1.94
CA VAL A 63 8.31 -8.21 0.78
C VAL A 63 9.51 -7.35 1.18
N PHE A 64 9.51 -6.76 2.38
CA PHE A 64 10.63 -5.95 2.88
C PHE A 64 11.90 -6.78 3.12
N SER A 65 11.73 -8.01 3.63
CA SER A 65 12.86 -8.94 3.79
C SER A 65 13.42 -9.34 2.42
N GLY A 66 12.56 -9.63 1.44
CA GLY A 66 12.97 -9.91 0.06
C GLY A 66 13.74 -8.75 -0.58
N ALA A 67 13.25 -7.51 -0.43
CA ALA A 67 13.94 -6.32 -0.92
C ALA A 67 15.34 -6.16 -0.29
N ALA A 68 15.44 -6.31 1.04
CA ALA A 68 16.72 -6.22 1.74
C ALA A 68 17.70 -7.33 1.30
N GLN A 69 17.21 -8.56 1.11
CA GLN A 69 18.00 -9.68 0.60
C GLN A 69 18.59 -9.37 -0.78
N VAL A 70 17.79 -8.84 -1.70
CA VAL A 70 18.27 -8.47 -3.04
C VAL A 70 19.36 -7.40 -2.98
N PHE A 71 19.20 -6.36 -2.16
CA PHE A 71 20.24 -5.34 -1.98
C PHE A 71 21.54 -5.94 -1.42
N VAL A 72 21.44 -6.77 -0.38
CA VAL A 72 22.61 -7.39 0.27
C VAL A 72 23.30 -8.37 -0.68
N ALA A 73 22.56 -9.23 -1.37
CA ALA A 73 23.09 -10.19 -2.32
C ALA A 73 23.75 -9.48 -3.52
N ALA A 74 23.11 -8.46 -4.09
CA ALA A 74 23.68 -7.66 -5.17
C ALA A 74 24.96 -6.93 -4.73
N TYR A 75 24.98 -6.37 -3.52
CA TYR A 75 26.17 -5.71 -2.98
C TYR A 75 27.32 -6.68 -2.73
N ARG A 76 27.06 -7.86 -2.17
CA ARG A 76 28.06 -8.92 -1.97
C ARG A 76 28.65 -9.39 -3.30
N LYS A 77 27.81 -9.54 -4.33
CA LYS A 77 28.19 -9.97 -5.67
C LYS A 77 28.64 -8.83 -6.58
N ARG A 78 28.85 -7.61 -6.05
CA ARG A 78 29.14 -6.40 -6.86
C ARG A 78 30.39 -6.51 -7.74
N ARG A 79 31.37 -7.34 -7.36
CA ARG A 79 32.62 -7.55 -8.13
C ARG A 79 32.50 -8.61 -9.22
N LEU A 80 31.44 -9.42 -9.24
CA LEU A 80 31.21 -10.42 -10.27
C LEU A 80 30.76 -9.75 -11.57
N GLN A 81 31.24 -10.26 -12.70
CA GLN A 81 30.78 -9.83 -14.02
C GLN A 81 29.42 -10.48 -14.31
N LEU A 82 28.50 -9.70 -14.89
CA LEU A 82 27.26 -10.29 -15.40
C LEU A 82 27.57 -10.91 -16.76
N PRO A 83 27.01 -12.09 -17.07
CA PRO A 83 27.09 -12.63 -18.41
C PRO A 83 26.47 -11.67 -19.43
N PRO A 84 26.98 -11.66 -20.67
CA PRO A 84 26.32 -10.97 -21.76
C PRO A 84 24.89 -11.53 -21.92
N LEU A 85 23.91 -10.64 -21.99
CA LEU A 85 22.54 -11.04 -22.28
C LEU A 85 22.42 -11.31 -23.78
N SER A 86 21.88 -12.47 -24.15
CA SER A 86 21.56 -12.76 -25.55
C SER A 86 20.44 -11.83 -26.04
N GLU A 87 20.38 -11.63 -27.35
CA GLU A 87 19.44 -10.76 -28.08
C GLU A 87 17.95 -10.95 -27.69
N GLU A 88 17.57 -12.09 -27.10
CA GLU A 88 16.23 -12.37 -26.58
C GLU A 88 15.94 -11.84 -25.17
N GLY A 89 16.86 -11.12 -24.51
CA GLY A 89 16.69 -10.66 -23.13
C GLY A 89 16.71 -11.79 -22.08
N LYS A 90 17.02 -13.02 -22.50
CA LYS A 90 17.33 -14.15 -21.62
C LYS A 90 18.84 -14.18 -21.37
N ALA A 91 19.22 -14.20 -20.10
CA ALA A 91 20.58 -14.64 -19.76
C ALA A 91 20.71 -16.11 -20.16
N GLU A 92 21.92 -16.54 -20.55
CA GLU A 92 22.19 -17.96 -20.88
C GLU A 92 21.57 -18.87 -19.81
N ALA A 93 20.70 -19.78 -20.26
CA ALA A 93 19.94 -20.67 -19.40
C ALA A 93 20.91 -21.46 -18.51
N GLY A 94 20.90 -21.18 -17.20
CA GLY A 94 21.74 -21.85 -16.21
C GLY A 94 22.57 -20.95 -15.30
N GLN A 95 22.73 -19.65 -15.60
CA GLN A 95 23.54 -18.75 -14.77
C GLN A 95 22.75 -17.88 -13.78
N LEU A 96 21.47 -17.59 -14.05
CA LEU A 96 20.59 -16.89 -13.13
C LEU A 96 19.62 -17.86 -12.45
N TYR A 97 19.40 -17.67 -11.16
CA TYR A 97 18.48 -18.45 -10.35
C TYR A 97 17.02 -18.03 -10.62
N ASP A 98 16.34 -18.79 -11.45
CA ASP A 98 14.95 -18.57 -11.85
C ASP A 98 14.10 -19.82 -11.62
N PRO A 99 13.67 -20.08 -10.37
CA PRO A 99 12.87 -21.26 -10.06
C PRO A 99 11.51 -21.23 -10.76
N PRO A 100 10.94 -22.39 -11.13
CA PRO A 100 9.57 -22.44 -11.65
C PRO A 100 8.61 -21.86 -10.63
N GLN A 101 7.68 -21.01 -11.08
CA GLN A 101 6.71 -20.40 -10.18
C GLN A 101 5.87 -21.49 -9.50
N ALA A 102 5.64 -21.33 -8.19
CA ALA A 102 4.72 -22.19 -7.48
C ALA A 102 3.32 -22.02 -8.09
N LYS A 103 2.60 -23.11 -8.35
CA LYS A 103 1.25 -23.09 -8.95
C LYS A 103 0.23 -22.24 -8.16
N THR A 104 0.56 -21.86 -6.94
CA THR A 104 -0.24 -21.04 -6.02
C THR A 104 0.07 -19.55 -6.06
N SER A 105 1.11 -19.09 -6.79
CA SER A 105 1.47 -17.67 -6.81
C SER A 105 0.46 -16.86 -7.61
N ILE A 106 -0.12 -15.84 -6.99
CA ILE A 106 -1.07 -14.92 -7.64
C ILE A 106 -0.34 -14.00 -8.64
N VAL A 107 0.97 -13.80 -8.46
CA VAL A 107 1.78 -12.85 -9.24
C VAL A 107 2.34 -13.51 -10.51
N SER A 108 2.06 -12.92 -11.67
CA SER A 108 2.62 -13.33 -12.95
C SER A 108 4.14 -13.15 -12.99
N LYS A 109 4.85 -14.03 -13.71
CA LYS A 109 6.31 -13.99 -13.83
C LYS A 109 6.77 -12.70 -14.51
N LEU A 110 7.64 -11.94 -13.84
CA LEU A 110 8.16 -10.70 -14.41
C LEU A 110 9.26 -11.02 -15.44
N PRO A 111 9.27 -10.34 -16.61
CA PRO A 111 10.35 -10.47 -17.58
C PRO A 111 11.63 -9.84 -17.04
N LEU A 112 12.77 -10.43 -17.36
CA LEU A 112 14.08 -9.89 -16.98
C LEU A 112 14.31 -8.54 -17.67
N THR A 113 14.63 -7.50 -16.90
CA THR A 113 14.87 -6.16 -17.43
C THR A 113 16.33 -5.70 -17.27
N GLN A 114 16.80 -4.85 -18.20
CA GLN A 114 18.17 -4.29 -18.19
C GLN A 114 18.36 -3.11 -17.23
N GLN A 115 17.26 -2.49 -16.79
CA GLN A 115 17.33 -1.38 -15.84
C GLN A 115 17.79 -1.89 -14.47
N PHE A 116 18.57 -1.06 -13.77
CA PHE A 116 19.20 -1.43 -12.49
C PHE A 116 19.99 -2.76 -12.60
N ARG A 117 20.79 -2.93 -13.65
CA ARG A 117 21.55 -4.16 -13.95
C ARG A 117 22.43 -4.65 -12.79
N CYS A 118 22.84 -3.76 -11.88
CA CYS A 118 23.57 -4.15 -10.67
C CYS A 118 22.76 -5.09 -9.76
N LEU A 119 21.42 -4.98 -9.73
CA LEU A 119 20.55 -5.83 -8.92
C LEU A 119 20.44 -7.24 -9.47
N ASN A 120 20.60 -7.44 -10.79
CA ASN A 120 20.62 -8.76 -11.41
C ASN A 120 21.74 -9.65 -10.86
N LYS A 121 22.79 -9.05 -10.28
CA LYS A 121 23.86 -9.81 -9.61
C LYS A 121 23.38 -10.60 -8.40
N ALA A 122 22.27 -10.20 -7.76
CA ALA A 122 21.69 -10.96 -6.66
C ALA A 122 21.16 -12.33 -7.09
N ALA A 123 20.75 -12.47 -8.35
CA ALA A 123 20.24 -13.71 -8.91
C ALA A 123 21.31 -14.56 -9.61
N LEU A 124 22.56 -14.10 -9.67
CA LEU A 124 23.65 -14.85 -10.30
C LEU A 124 24.06 -16.03 -9.40
N VAL A 125 24.04 -17.25 -9.93
CA VAL A 125 24.55 -18.45 -9.23
C VAL A 125 26.08 -18.42 -9.28
N ALA A 126 26.73 -18.36 -8.12
CA ALA A 126 28.19 -18.38 -8.04
C ALA A 126 28.76 -19.76 -8.42
N ALA A 127 29.88 -19.77 -9.14
CA ALA A 127 30.54 -20.99 -9.60
C ALA A 127 31.11 -21.86 -8.46
N GLU A 128 31.27 -21.33 -7.25
CA GLU A 128 31.94 -22.00 -6.12
C GLU A 128 31.13 -23.15 -5.48
N GLY A 129 29.92 -23.45 -5.96
CA GLY A 129 29.08 -24.52 -5.42
C GLY A 129 28.51 -24.20 -4.03
N GLY A 130 27.38 -24.83 -3.67
CA GLY A 130 26.76 -24.69 -2.35
C GLY A 130 25.80 -23.51 -2.15
N GLU A 131 25.49 -22.73 -3.19
CA GLU A 131 24.44 -21.70 -3.10
C GLU A 131 23.02 -22.26 -3.26
N LEU A 132 22.87 -23.44 -3.87
CA LEU A 132 21.63 -24.19 -3.93
C LEU A 132 21.72 -25.42 -3.01
N GLY A 133 20.67 -25.66 -2.23
CA GLY A 133 20.48 -26.92 -1.50
C GLY A 133 20.05 -28.05 -2.42
N ALA A 134 19.97 -29.27 -1.89
CA ALA A 134 19.56 -30.47 -2.63
C ALA A 134 18.17 -30.33 -3.29
N ASP A 135 17.31 -29.48 -2.74
CA ASP A 135 15.94 -29.24 -3.23
C ASP A 135 15.85 -28.17 -4.33
N GLY A 136 17.00 -27.67 -4.82
CA GLY A 136 17.04 -26.59 -5.81
C GLY A 136 16.66 -25.21 -5.27
N ARG A 137 16.51 -25.06 -3.95
CA ARG A 137 16.26 -23.78 -3.26
C ARG A 137 17.55 -23.10 -2.82
N PRO A 138 17.58 -21.77 -2.64
CA PRO A 138 18.78 -21.09 -2.17
C PRO A 138 19.14 -21.57 -0.75
N ALA A 139 20.37 -22.04 -0.56
CA ALA A 139 20.90 -22.42 0.75
C ALA A 139 20.98 -21.22 1.71
N ASN A 140 21.19 -20.02 1.17
CA ASN A 140 21.12 -18.76 1.91
C ASN A 140 20.43 -17.67 1.09
N PRO A 141 19.23 -17.21 1.48
CA PRO A 141 18.47 -16.19 0.74
C PRO A 141 19.15 -14.80 0.74
N TRP A 142 20.16 -14.58 1.61
CA TRP A 142 20.97 -13.35 1.65
C TRP A 142 22.20 -13.38 0.73
N ARG A 143 22.40 -14.48 0.00
CA ARG A 143 23.46 -14.62 -1.02
C ARG A 143 22.91 -14.87 -2.41
N LEU A 144 21.77 -15.56 -2.52
CA LEU A 144 21.13 -15.87 -3.78
C LEU A 144 19.62 -15.57 -3.70
N CYS A 145 19.15 -14.69 -4.58
CA CYS A 145 17.74 -14.32 -4.71
C CYS A 145 17.19 -14.80 -6.05
N SER A 146 15.87 -14.95 -6.18
CA SER A 146 15.27 -15.29 -7.48
C SER A 146 15.20 -14.09 -8.41
N VAL A 147 15.17 -14.33 -9.73
CA VAL A 147 14.93 -13.27 -10.73
C VAL A 147 13.63 -12.52 -10.44
N GLN A 148 12.59 -13.23 -10.00
CA GLN A 148 11.31 -12.64 -9.61
C GLN A 148 11.48 -11.59 -8.48
N GLN A 149 12.19 -11.93 -7.39
CA GLN A 149 12.44 -11.00 -6.28
C GLN A 149 13.22 -9.76 -6.73
N VAL A 150 14.17 -9.93 -7.67
CA VAL A 150 14.95 -8.84 -8.23
C VAL A 150 14.07 -7.90 -9.06
N GLU A 151 13.21 -8.44 -9.91
CA GLU A 151 12.31 -7.63 -10.75
C GLU A 151 11.22 -6.93 -9.93
N GLU A 152 10.70 -7.57 -8.87
CA GLU A 152 9.78 -6.92 -7.91
C GLU A 152 10.44 -5.69 -7.27
N LEU A 153 11.70 -5.80 -6.82
CA LEU A 153 12.42 -4.65 -6.27
C LEU A 153 12.63 -3.56 -7.32
N LYS A 154 12.96 -3.91 -8.56
CA LYS A 154 13.09 -2.91 -9.64
C LYS A 154 11.78 -2.18 -9.89
N CYS A 155 10.65 -2.87 -9.89
CA CYS A 155 9.34 -2.23 -10.00
C CYS A 155 9.11 -1.23 -8.86
N LEU A 156 9.44 -1.59 -7.62
CA LEU A 156 9.36 -0.65 -6.49
C LEU A 156 10.25 0.59 -6.71
N LEU A 157 11.49 0.40 -7.18
CA LEU A 157 12.40 1.50 -7.48
C LEU A 157 11.91 2.40 -8.63
N ARG A 158 11.19 1.86 -9.61
CA ARG A 158 10.55 2.66 -10.68
C ARG A 158 9.39 3.49 -10.18
N VAL A 159 8.63 2.99 -9.20
CA VAL A 159 7.45 3.68 -8.64
C VAL A 159 7.87 4.72 -7.59
N ALA A 160 9.04 4.55 -6.95
CA ALA A 160 9.52 5.43 -5.90
C ALA A 160 9.52 6.95 -6.25
N PRO A 161 9.95 7.39 -7.45
CA PRO A 161 9.89 8.80 -7.83
C PRO A 161 8.45 9.35 -7.93
N VAL A 162 7.51 8.54 -8.44
CA VAL A 162 6.09 8.92 -8.54
C VAL A 162 5.49 9.06 -7.15
N TRP A 163 5.81 8.13 -6.26
CA TRP A 163 5.41 8.21 -4.85
C TRP A 163 6.01 9.46 -4.16
N ALA A 164 7.29 9.76 -4.41
CA ALA A 164 7.96 10.93 -3.84
C ALA A 164 7.34 12.25 -4.32
N ALA A 165 6.95 12.34 -5.60
CA ALA A 165 6.23 13.50 -6.13
C ALA A 165 4.87 13.71 -5.44
N GLY A 166 4.22 12.63 -4.99
CA GLY A 166 2.97 12.69 -4.23
C GLY A 166 3.09 13.23 -2.79
N ILE A 167 4.31 13.34 -2.23
CA ILE A 167 4.52 13.79 -0.84
C ILE A 167 3.93 15.19 -0.62
N VAL A 168 4.10 16.12 -1.56
CA VAL A 168 3.56 17.48 -1.45
C VAL A 168 2.03 17.46 -1.39
N THR A 169 1.39 16.62 -2.22
CA THR A 169 -0.06 16.43 -2.18
C THR A 169 -0.52 15.83 -0.86
N PHE A 170 0.18 14.81 -0.33
CA PHE A 170 -0.15 14.24 0.98
C PHE A 170 0.03 15.24 2.13
N MET A 171 1.06 16.09 2.07
CA MET A 171 1.25 17.18 3.04
C MET A 171 0.08 18.17 3.00
N ALA A 172 -0.34 18.59 1.81
CA ALA A 172 -1.48 19.49 1.65
C ALA A 172 -2.78 18.88 2.18
N MET A 173 -3.03 17.58 1.90
CA MET A 173 -4.19 16.86 2.44
C MET A 173 -4.16 16.77 3.97
N ALA A 174 -2.99 16.53 4.57
CA ALA A 174 -2.84 16.49 6.02
C ALA A 174 -3.08 17.87 6.68
N GLN A 175 -2.59 18.94 6.04
CA GLN A 175 -2.82 20.31 6.49
C GLN A 175 -4.31 20.70 6.38
N GLN A 176 -5.02 20.25 5.35
CA GLN A 176 -6.45 20.49 5.21
C GLN A 176 -7.24 19.99 6.43
N GLY A 177 -6.87 18.83 7.00
CA GLY A 177 -7.54 18.28 8.19
C GLY A 177 -7.34 19.11 9.47
N THR A 178 -6.28 19.94 9.55
CA THR A 178 -5.91 20.66 10.77
C THR A 178 -6.12 22.17 10.63
N VAL A 179 -5.50 22.78 9.61
CA VAL A 179 -5.56 24.23 9.35
C VAL A 179 -6.99 24.66 9.04
N SER A 180 -7.73 23.86 8.26
CA SER A 180 -9.14 24.20 7.96
C SER A 180 -10.00 24.25 9.22
N VAL A 181 -9.75 23.36 10.19
CA VAL A 181 -10.49 23.34 11.46
C VAL A 181 -10.08 24.51 12.34
N LEU A 182 -8.79 24.86 12.39
CA LEU A 182 -8.30 26.03 13.12
C LEU A 182 -8.85 27.34 12.56
N GLN A 183 -8.92 27.45 11.23
CA GLN A 183 -9.55 28.59 10.57
C GLN A 183 -11.05 28.64 10.89
N ALA A 184 -11.74 27.50 10.86
CA ALA A 184 -13.16 27.38 11.21
C ALA A 184 -13.48 27.91 12.62
N LEU A 185 -12.56 27.74 13.58
CA LEU A 185 -12.73 28.26 14.94
C LEU A 185 -12.81 29.78 15.00
N LYS A 186 -12.22 30.49 14.04
CA LYS A 186 -12.22 31.95 13.95
C LYS A 186 -13.29 32.52 13.02
N MET A 187 -13.90 31.68 12.19
CA MET A 187 -14.97 32.07 11.27
C MET A 187 -16.33 32.08 11.98
N ASP A 188 -17.25 32.92 11.48
CA ASP A 188 -18.65 32.78 11.83
C ASP A 188 -19.23 31.52 11.17
N ARG A 189 -19.83 30.65 11.98
CA ARG A 189 -20.33 29.32 11.59
C ARG A 189 -21.84 29.18 11.84
N HIS A 190 -22.53 30.30 12.04
CA HIS A 190 -23.98 30.27 12.26
C HIS A 190 -24.73 29.97 10.96
N LEU A 191 -25.52 28.91 10.98
CA LEU A 191 -26.53 28.61 9.97
C LEU A 191 -27.89 29.03 10.55
N GLY A 192 -28.18 30.32 10.45
CA GLY A 192 -29.34 30.93 11.07
C GLY A 192 -29.18 31.18 12.58
N PRO A 193 -30.26 31.57 13.28
CA PRO A 193 -30.18 32.13 14.63
C PRO A 193 -29.97 31.10 15.76
N ARG A 194 -30.14 29.79 15.50
CA ARG A 194 -30.15 28.75 16.54
C ARG A 194 -29.13 27.64 16.35
N PHE A 195 -28.41 27.60 15.23
CA PHE A 195 -27.51 26.51 14.92
C PHE A 195 -26.13 27.02 14.50
N GLN A 196 -25.10 26.54 15.20
CA GLN A 196 -23.71 26.81 14.89
C GLN A 196 -23.01 25.51 14.50
N VAL A 197 -22.53 25.44 13.26
CA VAL A 197 -21.91 24.23 12.69
C VAL A 197 -20.59 23.94 13.39
N PRO A 198 -20.34 22.77 14.00
CA PRO A 198 -19.06 22.47 14.64
C PRO A 198 -17.85 22.68 13.71
N PRO A 199 -16.73 23.25 14.19
CA PRO A 199 -15.59 23.58 13.34
C PRO A 199 -14.95 22.32 12.72
N GLY A 200 -14.94 21.22 13.46
CA GLY A 200 -14.45 19.93 12.98
C GLY A 200 -15.30 19.28 11.89
N SER A 201 -16.51 19.79 11.62
CA SER A 201 -17.39 19.27 10.57
C SER A 201 -17.25 19.99 9.22
N LEU A 202 -16.48 21.08 9.15
CA LEU A 202 -16.24 21.80 7.88
C LEU A 202 -15.59 20.95 6.75
N PRO A 203 -14.73 19.94 7.03
CA PRO A 203 -14.21 19.07 5.97
C PRO A 203 -15.30 18.34 5.15
N VAL A 204 -16.52 18.22 5.69
CA VAL A 204 -17.68 17.65 4.97
C VAL A 204 -18.01 18.43 3.70
N ILE A 205 -17.75 19.75 3.66
CA ILE A 205 -17.97 20.59 2.47
C ILE A 205 -17.07 20.11 1.32
N SER A 206 -15.80 19.80 1.61
CA SER A 206 -14.87 19.27 0.61
C SER A 206 -15.30 17.87 0.13
N MET A 207 -15.82 17.02 1.02
CA MET A 207 -16.35 15.72 0.63
C MET A 207 -17.58 15.83 -0.27
N LEU A 208 -18.50 16.76 0.03
CA LEU A 208 -19.66 17.05 -0.81
C LEU A 208 -19.22 17.57 -2.19
N ALA A 209 -18.24 18.46 -2.24
CA ALA A 209 -17.68 18.94 -3.50
C ALA A 209 -17.13 17.77 -4.33
N ILE A 210 -16.30 16.90 -3.75
CA ILE A 210 -15.78 15.72 -4.45
C ILE A 210 -16.94 14.82 -4.94
N ALA A 211 -17.96 14.59 -4.11
CA ALA A 211 -19.11 13.76 -4.48
C ALA A 211 -19.90 14.32 -5.67
N VAL A 212 -19.97 15.64 -5.83
CA VAL A 212 -20.63 16.30 -6.98
C VAL A 212 -19.71 16.36 -8.21
N PHE A 213 -18.42 16.63 -8.03
CA PHE A 213 -17.48 16.79 -9.13
C PHE A 213 -17.05 15.45 -9.75
N LEU A 214 -16.98 14.37 -8.96
CA LEU A 214 -16.50 13.06 -9.44
C LEU A 214 -17.37 12.49 -10.57
N PRO A 215 -18.72 12.47 -10.48
CA PRO A 215 -19.56 12.02 -11.60
C PRO A 215 -19.47 12.91 -12.84
N VAL A 216 -19.21 14.21 -12.67
CA VAL A 216 -19.05 15.14 -13.80
C VAL A 216 -17.73 14.88 -14.51
N TYR A 217 -16.65 14.69 -13.75
CA TYR A 217 -15.34 14.36 -14.29
C TYR A 217 -15.38 13.03 -15.07
N ASP A 218 -15.97 11.98 -14.51
CA ASP A 218 -16.11 10.65 -15.14
C ASP A 218 -17.00 10.66 -16.40
N ARG A 219 -17.80 11.70 -16.61
CA ARG A 219 -18.67 11.82 -17.80
C ARG A 219 -18.04 12.64 -18.92
N VAL A 220 -17.05 13.48 -18.60
CA VAL A 220 -16.38 14.38 -19.54
C VAL A 220 -15.11 13.75 -20.13
N LEU A 221 -14.51 12.80 -19.42
CA LEU A 221 -13.27 12.09 -19.78
C LEU A 221 -13.56 10.62 -20.11
#